data_AF-A0A357X056-F1
#
_entry.id   AF-A0A357X056-F1
#
_cell.length_a   1.000
_cell.length_b   1.000
_cell.length_c   1.000
_cell.angle_alpha   90.00
_cell.angle_beta   90.00
_cell.angle_gamma   90.00
#
_symmetry.space_group_name_H-M   'P 1'
#
loop_
_entity.id
_entity.type
_entity.pdbx_description
1 polymer ?
#
loop_
_entity_poly.entity_id
_entity_poly.type
_entity_poly.pdbx_seq_one_letter_code
_entity_poly.pdbx_strand_id
1 'polypeptide(L)' 'LKPGMELSGTVRNVIDFGAFVDVGVHQDGLVHISQITNRFIRHPSEAVKLGDIVKVWVLKVDVEKKRISLTMRPPKEND' A
#
# COMPACT_ATOMS: atom_id res chain seq x y z
N LEU A 1 -4.27 -11.60 -8.93
CA LEU A 1 -4.42 -10.17 -8.56
C LEU A 1 -4.40 -9.36 -9.84
N LYS A 2 -5.38 -8.48 -10.06
CA LYS A 2 -5.39 -7.56 -11.21
C LYS A 2 -5.04 -6.14 -10.74
N PRO A 3 -4.28 -5.36 -11.52
CA PRO A 3 -4.06 -3.94 -11.22
C PRO A 3 -5.41 -3.20 -11.22
N GLY A 4 -5.57 -2.23 -10.32
CA GLY A 4 -6.81 -1.47 -10.12
C GLY A 4 -7.80 -2.11 -9.12
N MET A 5 -7.58 -3.34 -8.65
CA MET A 5 -8.45 -3.92 -7.63
C MET A 5 -8.29 -3.21 -6.28
N GLU A 6 -9.42 -2.85 -5.66
CA GLU A 6 -9.48 -2.43 -4.26
C GLU A 6 -9.38 -3.65 -3.36
N LEU A 7 -8.50 -3.58 -2.36
CA LEU A 7 -8.30 -4.59 -1.33
C LEU A 7 -8.28 -3.87 0.03
N SER A 8 -8.76 -4.56 1.06
CA SER A 8 -8.52 -4.13 2.45
C SER A 8 -7.33 -4.90 2.98
N GLY A 9 -6.35 -4.19 3.51
CA GLY A 9 -5.18 -4.81 4.10
C GLY A 9 -4.83 -4.22 5.46
N THR A 10 -4.09 -4.98 6.24
CA THR A 10 -3.66 -4.60 7.58
C THR A 10 -2.20 -4.21 7.55
N VAL A 11 -1.87 -3.04 8.09
CA VAL A 11 -0.48 -2.59 8.16
C VAL A 11 0.30 -3.53 9.07
N ARG A 12 1.24 -4.27 8.50
CA ARG A 12 2.04 -5.26 9.23
C ARG A 12 3.39 -4.70 9.66
N ASN A 13 3.91 -3.71 8.94
CA ASN A 13 5.13 -3.02 9.30
C ASN A 13 5.18 -1.62 8.69
N VAL A 14 5.84 -0.67 9.36
CA VAL A 14 6.02 0.70 8.86
C VAL A 14 7.51 1.02 8.91
N ILE A 15 8.04 1.57 7.82
CA ILE A 15 9.47 1.91 7.64
C ILE A 15 9.59 3.35 7.14
N ASP A 16 10.74 4.00 7.22
CA ASP A 16 10.86 5.45 6.92
C ASP A 16 10.33 5.87 5.54
N PHE A 17 10.45 5.03 4.51
CA PHE A 17 10.01 5.36 3.15
C PHE A 17 8.66 4.72 2.74
N GLY A 18 7.98 4.01 3.64
CA GLY A 18 6.71 3.36 3.30
C GLY A 18 6.10 2.46 4.38
N ALA A 19 5.12 1.67 4.00
CA ALA A 19 4.46 0.72 4.88
C ALA A 19 4.19 -0.60 4.16
N PHE A 20 4.41 -1.71 4.86
CA PHE A 20 4.00 -3.05 4.43
C PHE A 20 2.60 -3.32 4.91
N VAL A 21 1.73 -3.66 3.95
CA VAL A 21 0.33 -3.95 4.16
C VAL A 21 0.08 -5.40 3.75
N ASP A 22 -0.42 -6.19 4.68
CA ASP A 22 -0.88 -7.55 4.42
C ASP A 22 -2.31 -7.48 3.86
N VAL A 23 -2.50 -7.92 2.62
CA VAL A 23 -3.81 -7.92 1.95
C VAL A 23 -4.44 -9.33 1.91
N GLY A 24 -4.01 -10.23 2.81
CA GLY A 24 -4.51 -11.61 2.86
C GLY A 24 -4.04 -12.50 1.70
N VAL A 25 -2.96 -12.12 1.02
CA VAL A 25 -2.30 -12.95 0.01
C VAL A 25 -0.98 -13.47 0.56
N HIS A 26 -0.35 -14.47 -0.09
CA HIS A 26 0.92 -15.05 0.36
C HIS A 26 2.13 -14.06 0.35
N GLN A 27 1.89 -12.76 0.24
CA GLN A 27 2.88 -11.75 -0.09
C GLN A 27 2.48 -10.37 0.43
N ASP A 28 3.38 -9.73 1.16
CA ASP A 28 3.16 -8.40 1.68
C ASP A 28 3.23 -7.37 0.54
N GLY A 29 2.29 -6.43 0.53
CA GLY A 29 2.32 -5.32 -0.41
C GLY A 29 3.03 -4.11 0.20
N LEU A 30 3.85 -3.43 -0.61
CA LEU A 30 4.55 -2.23 -0.18
C LEU A 30 3.83 -0.99 -0.69
N VAL A 31 3.47 -0.10 0.24
CA VAL A 31 2.94 1.24 -0.04
C VAL A 31 4.06 2.25 0.20
N HIS A 32 4.43 2.99 -0.84
CA HIS A 32 5.43 4.05 -0.72
C HIS A 32 4.85 5.25 0.04
N ILE A 33 5.66 6.00 0.80
CA ILE A 33 5.19 7.17 1.59
C ILE A 33 4.41 8.19 0.72
N SER A 34 4.84 8.41 -0.52
CA SER A 34 4.17 9.30 -1.49
C SER A 34 2.79 8.80 -1.95
N GLN A 35 2.52 7.50 -1.77
CA GLN A 35 1.27 6.82 -2.08
C GLN A 35 0.38 6.62 -0.86
N ILE A 36 0.85 6.96 0.35
CA ILE A 36 0.06 6.92 1.59
C ILE A 36 -0.84 8.15 1.69
N THR A 37 -0.30 9.34 1.42
CA THR A 37 -1.05 10.59 1.52
C THR A 37 -0.54 11.66 0.55
N ASN A 38 -1.42 12.60 0.20
CA ASN A 38 -1.08 13.80 -0.56
C ASN A 38 -0.38 14.87 0.29
N ARG A 39 -0.45 14.74 1.61
CA ARG A 39 0.15 15.71 2.53
C ARG A 39 1.64 15.43 2.66
N PHE A 40 2.41 16.48 2.91
CA PHE A 40 3.82 16.32 3.25
C PHE A 40 3.90 15.79 4.68
N ILE A 41 4.12 14.49 4.82
CA ILE A 41 4.37 13.82 6.10
C ILE A 41 5.86 13.49 6.21
N ARG A 42 6.43 13.63 7.40
CA ARG A 42 7.84 13.30 7.64
C ARG A 42 8.03 11.81 7.84
N HIS A 43 7.09 11.16 8.51
CA HIS A 43 7.11 9.72 8.72
C HIS A 43 5.77 9.08 8.35
N PRO A 44 5.78 7.91 7.70
CA PRO A 44 4.55 7.19 7.35
C PRO A 44 3.75 6.78 8.58
N SER A 45 4.40 6.60 9.73
CA SER A 45 3.77 6.34 11.03
C SER A 45 2.76 7.42 11.47
N GLU A 46 2.83 8.63 10.90
CA GLU A 46 1.85 9.69 11.17
C GLU A 46 0.54 9.48 10.43
N ALA A 47 0.57 8.81 9.28
CA ALA A 47 -0.61 8.54 8.46
C ALA A 47 -1.15 7.12 8.65
N VAL A 48 -0.29 6.15 8.94
CA VAL A 48 -0.65 4.74 9.11
C VAL A 48 0.05 4.13 10.31
N LYS A 49 -0.61 3.23 11.03
CA LYS A 49 -0.04 2.58 12.22
C LYS A 49 -0.01 1.07 12.05
N LEU A 50 0.88 0.40 12.78
CA LEU A 50 0.91 -1.05 12.86
C LEU A 50 -0.45 -1.59 13.34
N GLY A 51 -1.04 -2.54 12.61
CA GLY A 51 -2.35 -3.12 12.90
C GLY A 51 -3.54 -2.33 12.35
N ASP A 52 -3.31 -1.19 11.71
CA ASP A 52 -4.39 -0.39 11.13
C ASP A 52 -4.93 -1.06 9.85
N ILE A 53 -6.26 -1.08 9.70
CA ILE A 53 -6.92 -1.65 8.53
C ILE A 53 -7.16 -0.54 7.52
N VAL A 54 -6.50 -0.65 6.38
CA VAL A 54 -6.41 0.39 5.36
C VAL A 54 -6.86 -0.15 4.02
N LYS A 55 -7.56 0.69 3.25
CA LYS A 55 -7.89 0.38 1.85
C LYS A 55 -6.72 0.68 0.95
N VAL A 56 -6.39 -0.29 0.11
CA VAL A 56 -5.27 -0.23 -0.82
C VAL A 56 -5.69 -0.73 -2.20
N TRP A 57 -5.08 -0.19 -3.24
CA TRP A 57 -5.28 -0.61 -4.61
C TRP A 57 -4.01 -1.20 -5.18
N VAL A 58 -4.17 -2.24 -6.00
CA VAL A 58 -3.06 -2.90 -6.67
C VAL A 58 -2.58 -2.01 -7.83
N LEU A 59 -1.36 -1.46 -7.74
CA LEU A 59 -0.74 -0.76 -8.88
C LEU A 59 -0.07 -1.75 -9.81
N LYS A 60 0.77 -2.62 -9.25
CA LYS A 60 1.58 -3.57 -10.01
C LYS A 60 1.86 -4.80 -9.17
N VAL A 61 1.94 -5.95 -9.84
CA VAL A 61 2.28 -7.23 -9.24
C VAL A 61 3.53 -7.76 -9.92
N ASP A 62 4.63 -7.87 -9.18
CA ASP A 62 5.89 -8.44 -9.64
C ASP A 62 6.01 -9.88 -9.12
N VAL A 63 5.55 -10.82 -9.93
CA VAL A 63 5.50 -12.26 -9.59
C VAL A 63 6.91 -12.83 -9.39
N GLU A 64 7.87 -12.41 -10.21
CA GLU A 64 9.27 -12.87 -10.15
C GLU A 64 9.93 -12.49 -8.82
N LYS A 65 9.74 -11.24 -8.42
CA LYS A 65 10.32 -10.67 -7.20
C LYS A 65 9.45 -10.87 -5.97
N LYS A 66 8.32 -11.57 -6.13
CA LYS A 66 7.37 -11.81 -5.06
C LYS A 66 7.03 -10.52 -4.30
N ARG A 67 6.68 -9.47 -5.04
CA ARG A 67 6.33 -8.15 -4.47
C ARG A 67 5.11 -7.56 -5.16
N ILE A 68 4.28 -6.89 -4.38
CA ILE A 68 3.09 -6.20 -4.87
C ILE A 68 3.25 -4.72 -4.52
N SER A 69 3.20 -3.86 -5.53
CA SER A 69 3.13 -2.42 -5.33
C SER A 69 1.68 -2.03 -5.10
N LEU A 70 1.43 -1.48 -3.91
CA LEU A 70 0.12 -1.03 -3.48
C LEU A 70 0.12 0.50 -3.35
N THR A 71 -1.06 1.08 -3.46
CA THR A 71 -1.30 2.49 -3.16
C THR A 71 -2.49 2.63 -2.24
N MET A 72 -2.46 3.59 -1.32
CA MET A 72 -3.63 3.97 -0.52
C MET A 72 -4.46 5.05 -1.22
N ARG A 73 -4.07 5.43 -2.43
CA ARG A 73 -4.77 6.41 -3.24
C ARG A 73 -5.58 5.66 -4.28
N PRO A 74 -6.83 6.08 -4.52
CA PRO A 74 -7.58 5.53 -5.63
C PRO A 74 -6.78 5.82 -6.91
N PRO A 75 -6.52 4.80 -7.76
CA PRO A 75 -6.06 5.08 -9.12
C PRO A 75 -7.15 5.94 -9.74
N LYS A 76 -6.85 7.21 -10.02
CA LYS A 76 -7.77 8.04 -10.77
C LYS A 76 -7.94 7.33 -12.11
N GLU A 77 -9.13 6.82 -12.35
CA GLU A 77 -9.57 6.41 -13.67
C GLU A 77 -9.30 7.61 -14.58
N ASN A 78 -8.46 7.40 -15.59
CA ASN A 78 -8.05 8.43 -16.52
C ASN A 78 -9.35 9.04 -17.10
N ASP A 79 -9.52 10.36 -16.95
CA ASP A 79 -10.44 11.15 -17.76
C ASP A 79 -9.99 11.09 -19.23
#